data_AF-A0A3S0YXM5-F1
#
_entry.id   AF-A0A3S0YXM5-F1
#
_cell.length_a   1.000
_cell.length_b   1.000
_cell.length_c   1.000
_cell.angle_alpha   90.00
_cell.angle_beta   90.00
_cell.angle_gamma   90.00
#
_symmetry.space_group_name_H-M   'P 1'
#
loop_
_entity.id
_entity.type
_entity.pdbx_description
1 polymer ?
#
loop_
_entity_poly.entity_id
_entity_poly.type
_entity_poly.pdbx_seq_one_letter_code
_entity_poly.pdbx_strand_id
1 'polypeptide(L)'
;MTKEQLATFLIRGLGVDSKAQPTAGTPDGTVSDWAKGYVALSLELKLLSNGSDGKFGGQANATRDLLLTGAYETAKLSEANKPLNVLGADFTEGNTLKLTLSAAIDENSVDLSKILVNGVPLDPSKDSFTLPEDKKGLIIKLHDGFTIDLAKQPTIGVEGLKTIFGNEVKNDAEKPFTVTVTAPPAGSTSSAAASSGSSAPPSSSESVPPVLLYPNGIEEGHAYYNVFGTSAGTVYYALFKDNGSAPSKNQIKTGSGSLFKGNKMLTPDEQFVASIDVPTADLEPGFYLLYTVFRSENGAYSDISSASLVIQDEGEIIPPDPIDEGGAGNGGGPEEDGGSNEEDSGAGGEDTGLTP
;
A
#
# COMPACT_ATOMS: atom_id res chain seq x y z
N MET A 1 -2.27 -15.19 -18.74
CA MET A 1 -1.10 -14.54 -18.11
C MET A 1 0.14 -15.36 -18.40
N THR A 2 1.15 -14.73 -19.00
CA THR A 2 2.46 -15.34 -19.27
C THR A 2 3.41 -15.21 -18.07
N LYS A 3 4.54 -15.92 -18.08
CA LYS A 3 5.55 -15.82 -17.02
C LYS A 3 6.20 -14.43 -16.95
N GLU A 4 6.43 -13.78 -18.09
CA GLU A 4 7.01 -12.43 -18.12
C GLU A 4 6.03 -11.36 -17.59
N GLN A 5 4.72 -11.54 -17.85
CA GLN A 5 3.67 -10.73 -17.24
C GLN A 5 3.63 -10.93 -15.73
N LEU A 6 3.75 -12.18 -15.25
CA LEU A 6 3.82 -12.48 -13.83
C LEU A 6 5.04 -11.82 -13.18
N ALA A 7 6.24 -11.96 -13.75
CA ALA A 7 7.45 -11.32 -13.24
C ALA A 7 7.27 -9.81 -13.08
N THR A 8 6.72 -9.17 -14.12
CA THR A 8 6.42 -7.73 -14.11
C THR A 8 5.44 -7.37 -12.99
N PHE A 9 4.36 -8.14 -12.85
CA PHE A 9 3.36 -7.92 -11.79
C PHE A 9 3.96 -8.03 -10.39
N LEU A 10 4.77 -9.05 -10.11
CA LEU A 10 5.41 -9.25 -8.80
C LEU A 10 6.38 -8.11 -8.47
N ILE A 11 7.21 -7.70 -9.43
CA ILE A 11 8.15 -6.59 -9.26
C ILE A 11 7.44 -5.26 -8.99
N ARG A 12 6.33 -4.99 -9.70
CA ARG A 12 5.49 -3.82 -9.45
C ARG A 12 4.80 -3.89 -8.09
N GLY A 13 4.32 -5.07 -7.69
CA GLY A 13 3.76 -5.30 -6.36
C GLY A 13 4.74 -5.03 -5.21
N LEU A 14 6.04 -5.20 -5.46
CA LEU A 14 7.10 -4.80 -4.53
C LEU A 14 7.42 -3.30 -4.54
N GLY A 15 6.89 -2.53 -5.49
CA GLY A 15 7.18 -1.11 -5.65
C GLY A 15 8.60 -0.80 -6.15
N VAL A 16 9.27 -1.76 -6.80
CA VAL A 16 10.66 -1.63 -7.28
C VAL A 16 10.78 -1.56 -8.82
N ASP A 17 9.71 -1.10 -9.48
CA ASP A 17 9.64 -0.90 -10.95
C ASP A 17 10.78 -0.04 -11.50
N SER A 18 11.11 1.05 -10.79
CA SER A 18 12.19 1.97 -11.16
C SER A 18 13.58 1.33 -11.15
N LYS A 19 13.76 0.22 -10.42
CA LYS A 19 15.00 -0.58 -10.46
C LYS A 19 14.99 -1.56 -11.63
N ALA A 20 13.83 -2.09 -11.99
CA ALA A 20 13.71 -3.12 -13.02
C ALA A 20 13.99 -2.58 -14.43
N GLN A 21 13.50 -1.39 -14.76
CA GLN A 21 13.69 -0.79 -16.10
C GLN A 21 15.16 -0.62 -16.52
N PRO A 22 16.07 -0.12 -15.66
CA PRO A 22 17.50 -0.03 -15.99
C PRO A 22 18.26 -1.35 -15.79
N THR A 23 17.69 -2.38 -15.16
CA THR A 23 18.38 -3.65 -14.93
C THR A 23 18.73 -4.32 -16.26
N ALA A 24 20.00 -4.71 -16.40
CA ALA A 24 20.45 -5.45 -17.57
C ALA A 24 19.62 -6.72 -17.75
N GLY A 25 19.00 -6.84 -18.92
CA GLY A 25 18.08 -7.92 -19.25
C GLY A 25 18.73 -9.30 -19.26
N THR A 26 17.92 -10.34 -19.06
CA THR A 26 18.35 -11.73 -19.33
C THR A 26 18.62 -11.94 -20.83
N PRO A 27 19.65 -12.72 -21.23
CA PRO A 27 19.91 -13.08 -22.63
C PRO A 27 18.90 -14.09 -23.20
N ASP A 28 17.85 -14.44 -22.44
CA ASP A 28 16.81 -15.36 -22.87
C ASP A 28 15.92 -14.75 -23.97
N GLY A 29 16.05 -15.28 -25.19
CA GLY A 29 15.25 -14.86 -26.35
C GLY A 29 13.76 -15.21 -26.27
N THR A 30 13.31 -15.94 -25.24
CA THR A 30 11.87 -16.19 -25.00
C THR A 30 11.19 -15.07 -24.21
N VAL A 31 11.95 -14.05 -23.81
CA VAL A 31 11.47 -12.90 -23.03
C VAL A 31 11.41 -11.68 -23.94
N SER A 32 10.25 -11.04 -23.99
CA SER A 32 10.04 -9.79 -24.73
C SER A 32 10.94 -8.68 -24.22
N ASP A 33 11.45 -7.81 -25.10
CA ASP A 33 12.41 -6.76 -24.74
C ASP A 33 11.95 -5.87 -23.57
N TRP A 34 10.66 -5.53 -23.54
CA TRP A 34 10.07 -4.72 -22.47
C TRP A 34 10.11 -5.38 -21.09
N ALA A 35 10.13 -6.72 -21.04
CA ALA A 35 10.05 -7.50 -19.80
C ALA A 35 11.43 -7.93 -19.26
N LYS A 36 12.49 -7.78 -20.06
CA LYS A 36 13.82 -8.34 -19.73
C LYS A 36 14.36 -7.89 -18.38
N GLY A 37 14.22 -6.60 -18.05
CA GLY A 37 14.66 -6.04 -16.77
C GLY A 37 13.84 -6.55 -15.59
N TYR A 38 12.51 -6.70 -15.76
CA TYR A 38 11.63 -7.29 -14.75
C TYR A 38 11.93 -8.76 -14.49
N VAL A 39 12.15 -9.54 -15.57
CA VAL A 39 12.52 -10.95 -15.45
C VAL A 39 13.86 -11.08 -14.74
N ALA A 40 14.88 -10.30 -15.15
CA ALA A 40 16.19 -10.31 -14.51
C ALA A 40 16.10 -10.01 -13.00
N LEU A 41 15.39 -8.95 -12.62
CA LEU A 41 15.22 -8.59 -11.22
C LEU A 41 14.40 -9.63 -10.44
N SER A 42 13.39 -10.25 -11.06
CA SER A 42 12.58 -11.30 -10.40
C SER A 42 13.41 -12.55 -10.08
N LEU A 43 14.38 -12.88 -10.92
CA LEU A 43 15.34 -13.97 -10.70
C LEU A 43 16.35 -13.60 -9.63
N GLU A 44 16.87 -12.36 -9.65
CA GLU A 44 17.81 -11.84 -8.64
C GLU A 44 17.19 -11.88 -7.23
N LEU A 45 15.95 -11.41 -7.12
CA LEU A 45 15.16 -11.42 -5.88
C LEU A 45 14.60 -12.80 -5.51
N LYS A 46 14.84 -13.82 -6.34
CA LYS A 46 14.37 -15.20 -6.16
C LYS A 46 12.85 -15.31 -6.02
N LEU A 47 12.11 -14.43 -6.69
CA LEU A 47 10.65 -14.47 -6.74
C LEU A 47 10.18 -15.56 -7.71
N LEU A 48 10.95 -15.78 -8.77
CA LEU A 48 10.73 -16.80 -9.79
C LEU A 48 12.06 -17.50 -10.09
N SER A 49 12.01 -18.61 -10.81
CA SER A 49 13.17 -19.37 -11.22
C SER A 49 13.12 -19.73 -12.71
N ASN A 50 14.29 -19.99 -13.29
CA ASN A 50 14.37 -20.59 -14.61
C ASN A 50 13.81 -22.02 -14.61
N GLY A 51 13.40 -22.46 -15.80
CA GLY A 51 13.09 -23.86 -16.08
C GLY A 51 14.32 -24.75 -16.07
N SER A 52 14.10 -26.05 -16.24
CA SER A 52 15.16 -27.07 -16.29
C SER A 52 16.09 -26.94 -17.51
N ASP A 53 15.65 -26.24 -18.55
CA ASP A 53 16.43 -25.90 -19.75
C ASP A 53 17.33 -24.66 -19.54
N GLY A 54 17.31 -24.08 -18.34
CA GLY A 54 18.08 -22.88 -17.98
C GLY A 54 17.47 -21.58 -18.51
N LYS A 55 16.34 -21.64 -19.21
CA LYS A 55 15.61 -20.48 -19.71
C LYS A 55 14.48 -20.11 -18.76
N PHE A 56 14.07 -18.86 -18.79
CA PHE A 56 12.89 -18.39 -18.07
C PHE A 56 11.60 -18.85 -18.77
N GLY A 57 11.57 -18.78 -20.10
CA GLY A 57 10.37 -19.12 -20.90
C GLY A 57 9.31 -18.04 -20.79
N GLY A 58 9.67 -16.78 -21.06
CA GLY A 58 8.86 -15.59 -20.76
C GLY A 58 7.44 -15.63 -21.32
N GLN A 59 7.31 -16.00 -22.58
CA GLN A 59 6.03 -16.10 -23.30
C GLN A 59 5.18 -17.34 -22.92
N ALA A 60 5.73 -18.29 -22.15
CA ALA A 60 4.96 -19.44 -21.71
C ALA A 60 3.91 -19.03 -20.66
N ASN A 61 2.82 -19.81 -20.57
CA ASN A 61 1.79 -19.60 -19.56
C ASN A 61 2.36 -19.78 -18.14
N ALA A 62 2.01 -18.86 -17.24
CA ALA A 62 2.30 -19.03 -15.82
C ALA A 62 1.37 -20.11 -15.23
N THR A 63 1.93 -21.02 -14.42
CA THR A 63 1.14 -22.03 -13.71
C THR A 63 0.58 -21.46 -12.41
N ARG A 64 -0.47 -22.10 -11.87
CA ARG A 64 -1.02 -21.75 -10.55
C ARG A 64 0.04 -21.85 -9.45
N ASP A 65 0.88 -22.87 -9.51
CA ASP A 65 1.96 -23.10 -8.57
C ASP A 65 3.02 -21.99 -8.61
N LEU A 66 3.38 -21.54 -9.82
CA LEU A 66 4.31 -20.42 -10.00
C LEU A 66 3.74 -19.11 -9.48
N LEU A 67 2.45 -18.86 -9.71
CA LEU A 67 1.75 -17.70 -9.16
C LEU A 67 1.75 -17.75 -7.62
N LEU A 68 1.42 -18.90 -7.02
CA LEU A 68 1.37 -19.07 -5.58
C LEU A 68 2.74 -18.84 -4.94
N THR A 69 3.78 -19.49 -5.47
CA THR A 69 5.15 -19.37 -4.98
C THR A 69 5.69 -17.94 -5.15
N GLY A 70 5.48 -17.35 -6.32
CA GLY A 70 5.92 -15.98 -6.59
C GLY A 70 5.22 -14.95 -5.71
N ALA A 71 3.91 -15.10 -5.48
CA ALA A 71 3.16 -14.25 -4.55
C ALA A 71 3.64 -14.40 -3.11
N TYR A 72 3.93 -15.63 -2.67
CA TYR A 72 4.46 -15.90 -1.33
C TYR A 72 5.82 -15.23 -1.10
N GLU A 73 6.78 -15.43 -2.00
CA GLU A 73 8.12 -14.82 -1.86
C GLU A 73 8.06 -13.29 -1.97
N THR A 74 7.15 -12.76 -2.80
CA THR A 74 6.90 -11.32 -2.91
C THR A 74 6.35 -10.75 -1.60
N ALA A 75 5.36 -11.41 -0.99
CA ALA A 75 4.79 -10.98 0.29
C ALA A 75 5.86 -10.99 1.40
N LYS A 76 6.66 -12.06 1.47
CA LYS A 76 7.77 -12.20 2.41
C LYS A 76 8.81 -11.09 2.25
N LEU A 77 9.21 -10.79 1.02
CA LEU A 77 10.17 -9.72 0.75
C LEU A 77 9.58 -8.33 1.00
N SER A 78 8.30 -8.11 0.69
CA SER A 78 7.59 -6.85 0.99
C SER A 78 7.58 -6.58 2.49
N GLU A 79 7.33 -7.60 3.30
CA GLU A 79 7.32 -7.50 4.75
C GLU A 79 8.71 -7.18 5.31
N ALA A 80 9.76 -7.86 4.83
CA ALA A 80 11.13 -7.64 5.29
C ALA A 80 11.63 -6.19 5.08
N ASN A 81 11.01 -5.44 4.16
CA ASN A 81 11.34 -4.05 3.85
C ASN A 81 10.48 -3.02 4.60
N LYS A 82 9.54 -3.47 5.46
CA LYS A 82 8.63 -2.58 6.20
C LYS A 82 8.90 -2.66 7.70
N PRO A 83 8.69 -1.58 8.45
CA PRO A 83 8.72 -1.64 9.90
C PRO A 83 7.55 -2.51 10.38
N LEU A 84 7.86 -3.52 11.19
CA LEU A 84 6.87 -4.43 11.75
C LEU A 84 6.56 -4.02 13.17
N ASN A 85 5.41 -3.39 13.36
CA ASN A 85 5.05 -2.73 14.63
C ASN A 85 3.62 -3.04 15.04
N VAL A 86 3.35 -2.80 16.33
CA VAL A 86 1.99 -2.62 16.82
C VAL A 86 1.51 -1.23 16.42
N LEU A 87 0.39 -1.17 15.69
CA LEU A 87 -0.19 0.07 15.16
C LEU A 87 -1.15 0.74 16.15
N GLY A 88 -1.76 -0.04 17.04
CA GLY A 88 -2.71 0.46 18.02
C GLY A 88 -3.12 -0.58 19.04
N ALA A 89 -3.70 -0.09 20.13
CA ALA A 89 -4.37 -0.92 21.11
C ALA A 89 -5.62 -0.24 21.65
N ASP A 90 -6.66 -1.03 21.87
CA ASP A 90 -7.92 -0.58 22.42
C ASP A 90 -8.40 -1.48 23.54
N PHE A 91 -8.77 -0.88 24.66
CA PHE A 91 -9.63 -1.56 25.62
C PHE A 91 -11.08 -1.41 25.21
N THR A 92 -11.72 -2.53 24.92
CA THR A 92 -13.13 -2.63 24.55
C THR A 92 -13.93 -3.32 25.64
N GLU A 93 -15.26 -3.34 25.48
CA GLU A 93 -16.18 -3.97 26.43
C GLU A 93 -15.82 -5.42 26.74
N GLY A 94 -16.21 -5.88 27.94
CA GLY A 94 -16.02 -7.25 28.37
C GLY A 94 -14.56 -7.63 28.64
N ASN A 95 -13.77 -6.72 29.24
CA ASN A 95 -12.37 -6.93 29.59
C ASN A 95 -11.52 -7.39 28.39
N THR A 96 -11.73 -6.76 27.23
CA THR A 96 -11.05 -7.15 26.00
C THR A 96 -10.02 -6.10 25.61
N LEU A 97 -8.79 -6.53 25.34
CA LEU A 97 -7.73 -5.72 24.76
C LEU A 97 -7.54 -6.15 23.31
N LYS A 98 -7.77 -5.24 22.36
CA LYS A 98 -7.51 -5.45 20.94
C LYS A 98 -6.19 -4.79 20.57
N LEU A 99 -5.28 -5.53 19.95
CA LEU A 99 -4.07 -5.00 19.34
C LEU A 99 -4.22 -5.01 17.83
N THR A 100 -3.84 -3.92 17.18
CA THR A 100 -3.76 -3.81 15.71
C THR A 100 -2.31 -3.86 15.29
N LEU A 101 -1.96 -4.67 14.30
CA LEU A 101 -0.59 -4.99 13.90
C LEU A 101 -0.34 -4.61 12.45
N SER A 102 0.90 -4.29 12.09
CA SER A 102 1.27 -3.92 10.72
C SER A 102 1.30 -5.11 9.75
N ALA A 103 1.33 -6.33 10.27
CA ALA A 103 1.44 -7.56 9.49
C ALA A 103 0.72 -8.73 10.19
N ALA A 104 0.46 -9.78 9.41
CA ALA A 104 -0.16 -11.00 9.91
C ALA A 104 0.81 -11.74 10.84
N ILE A 105 0.35 -12.15 12.03
CA ILE A 105 1.18 -12.84 13.01
C ILE A 105 1.04 -14.36 12.97
N ASP A 106 2.13 -15.03 13.33
CA ASP A 106 2.15 -16.47 13.61
C ASP A 106 1.51 -16.70 14.98
N GLU A 107 0.45 -17.49 15.01
CA GLU A 107 -0.26 -17.86 16.24
C GLU A 107 0.66 -18.53 17.27
N ASN A 108 1.64 -19.30 16.79
CA ASN A 108 2.59 -19.99 17.66
C ASN A 108 3.62 -19.04 18.30
N SER A 109 3.70 -17.79 17.83
CA SER A 109 4.57 -16.76 18.41
C SER A 109 3.91 -16.00 19.56
N VAL A 110 2.60 -16.16 19.78
CA VAL A 110 1.87 -15.43 20.80
C VAL A 110 2.19 -15.99 22.18
N ASP A 111 2.91 -15.20 22.97
CA ASP A 111 3.18 -15.47 24.38
C ASP A 111 2.62 -14.32 25.22
N LEU A 112 1.49 -14.57 25.90
CA LEU A 112 0.81 -13.53 26.68
C LEU A 112 1.71 -12.96 27.79
N SER A 113 2.65 -13.76 28.33
CA SER A 113 3.58 -13.27 29.36
C SER A 113 4.56 -12.21 28.87
N LYS A 114 4.68 -12.03 27.55
CA LYS A 114 5.51 -11.01 26.89
C LYS A 114 4.71 -9.80 26.39
N ILE A 115 3.41 -9.79 26.66
CA ILE A 115 2.56 -8.63 26.43
C ILE A 115 2.42 -7.93 27.77
N LEU A 116 2.87 -6.69 27.85
CA LEU A 116 2.89 -5.89 29.07
C LEU A 116 1.87 -4.78 29.00
N VAL A 117 1.04 -4.63 30.03
CA VAL A 117 0.17 -3.47 30.22
C VAL A 117 0.73 -2.65 31.38
N ASN A 118 1.12 -1.41 31.12
CA ASN A 118 1.81 -0.56 32.11
C ASN A 118 3.05 -1.22 32.74
N GLY A 119 3.79 -1.99 31.94
CA GLY A 119 4.96 -2.75 32.39
C GLY A 119 4.65 -4.02 33.18
N VAL A 120 3.37 -4.39 33.34
CA VAL A 120 2.95 -5.62 34.01
C VAL A 120 2.61 -6.68 32.95
N PRO A 121 3.25 -7.86 32.95
CA PRO A 121 2.95 -8.92 31.99
C PRO A 121 1.54 -9.49 32.21
N LEU A 122 0.89 -9.93 31.12
CA LEU A 122 -0.37 -10.66 31.19
C LEU A 122 -0.18 -12.08 31.78
N ASP A 123 -1.26 -12.66 32.31
CA ASP A 123 -1.26 -13.96 32.97
C ASP A 123 -1.72 -15.05 31.99
N PRO A 124 -0.82 -15.86 31.39
CA PRO A 124 -1.19 -16.89 30.42
C PRO A 124 -2.05 -18.02 31.02
N SER A 125 -2.20 -18.09 32.35
CA SER A 125 -3.06 -19.08 33.01
C SER A 125 -4.51 -18.60 33.19
N LYS A 126 -4.77 -17.30 33.03
CA LYS A 126 -6.10 -16.69 33.23
C LYS A 126 -6.59 -15.91 32.02
N ASP A 127 -5.67 -15.32 31.26
CA ASP A 127 -5.96 -14.57 30.05
C ASP A 127 -5.98 -15.52 28.85
N SER A 128 -6.69 -15.12 27.81
CA SER A 128 -6.78 -15.89 26.56
C SER A 128 -6.73 -14.95 25.36
N PHE A 129 -6.44 -15.49 24.18
CA PHE A 129 -6.44 -14.71 22.96
C PHE A 129 -7.13 -15.44 21.81
N THR A 130 -7.56 -14.66 20.83
CA THR A 130 -7.97 -15.12 19.50
C THR A 130 -7.37 -14.22 18.43
N LEU A 131 -7.21 -14.77 17.23
CA LEU A 131 -6.78 -14.02 16.06
C LEU A 131 -7.97 -13.76 15.13
N PRO A 132 -8.10 -12.55 14.57
CA PRO A 132 -9.00 -12.31 13.45
C PRO A 132 -8.56 -13.10 12.21
N GLU A 133 -9.45 -13.21 11.21
CA GLU A 133 -9.21 -13.99 9.99
C GLU A 133 -7.96 -13.54 9.22
N ASP A 134 -7.72 -12.22 9.17
CA ASP A 134 -6.55 -11.64 8.50
C ASP A 134 -5.24 -11.78 9.31
N LYS A 135 -5.35 -12.20 10.57
CA LYS A 135 -4.27 -12.30 11.56
C LYS A 135 -3.48 -11.01 11.77
N LYS A 136 -3.99 -9.85 11.36
CA LYS A 136 -3.37 -8.53 11.54
C LYS A 136 -3.81 -7.84 12.84
N GLY A 137 -4.37 -8.62 13.76
CA GLY A 137 -4.69 -8.17 15.10
C GLY A 137 -4.58 -9.30 16.11
N LEU A 138 -4.67 -8.93 17.38
CA LEU A 138 -4.72 -9.87 18.50
C LEU A 138 -5.84 -9.44 19.44
N ILE A 139 -6.84 -10.30 19.64
CA ILE A 139 -7.95 -10.02 20.55
C ILE A 139 -7.68 -10.79 21.83
N ILE A 140 -7.32 -10.07 22.88
CA ILE A 140 -6.96 -10.63 24.18
C ILE A 140 -8.15 -10.45 25.13
N LYS A 141 -8.67 -11.56 25.65
CA LYS A 141 -9.66 -11.55 26.71
C LYS A 141 -8.93 -11.64 28.05
N LEU A 142 -9.03 -10.58 28.83
CA LEU A 142 -8.41 -10.44 30.13
C LEU A 142 -9.30 -11.07 31.21
N HIS A 143 -8.67 -11.61 32.23
CA HIS A 143 -9.35 -12.20 33.38
C HIS A 143 -10.17 -11.18 34.19
N ASP A 144 -11.11 -11.71 34.97
CA ASP A 144 -11.92 -10.90 35.87
C ASP A 144 -11.06 -10.25 36.95
N GLY A 145 -11.32 -8.97 37.23
CA GLY A 145 -10.56 -8.18 38.20
C GLY A 145 -9.24 -7.61 37.67
N PHE A 146 -8.94 -7.78 36.38
CA PHE A 146 -7.88 -7.01 35.74
C PHE A 146 -8.19 -5.50 35.82
N THR A 147 -7.24 -4.70 36.28
CA THR A 147 -7.42 -3.25 36.46
C THR A 147 -6.30 -2.47 35.81
N ILE A 148 -6.63 -1.30 35.28
CA ILE A 148 -5.66 -0.33 34.78
C ILE A 148 -5.79 0.98 35.56
N ASP A 149 -4.66 1.61 35.84
CA ASP A 149 -4.61 2.95 36.43
C ASP A 149 -4.89 3.99 35.34
N LEU A 150 -6.14 4.44 35.27
CA LEU A 150 -6.58 5.46 34.30
C LEU A 150 -6.07 6.86 34.63
N ALA A 151 -5.48 7.08 35.81
CA ALA A 151 -4.84 8.36 36.12
C ALA A 151 -3.53 8.54 35.34
N LYS A 152 -2.99 7.46 34.76
CA LYS A 152 -1.87 7.45 33.84
C LYS A 152 -2.33 6.99 32.48
N GLN A 153 -1.70 7.51 31.43
CA GLN A 153 -1.96 7.01 30.09
C GLN A 153 -1.50 5.55 30.01
N PRO A 154 -2.38 4.60 29.65
CA PRO A 154 -1.99 3.21 29.55
C PRO A 154 -0.96 3.03 28.43
N THR A 155 0.00 2.16 28.69
CA THR A 155 1.08 1.80 27.76
C THR A 155 1.07 0.31 27.52
N ILE A 156 1.36 -0.11 26.28
CA ILE A 156 1.46 -1.52 25.90
C ILE A 156 2.88 -1.81 25.46
N GLY A 157 3.49 -2.83 26.07
CA GLY A 157 4.72 -3.48 25.65
C GLY A 157 4.38 -4.79 24.95
N VAL A 158 5.08 -5.11 23.85
CA VAL A 158 4.91 -6.37 23.13
C VAL A 158 6.28 -6.85 22.72
N GLU A 159 6.63 -8.06 23.15
CA GLU A 159 7.92 -8.68 22.83
C GLU A 159 7.73 -10.08 22.27
N GLY A 160 8.62 -10.49 21.36
CA GLY A 160 8.69 -11.86 20.85
C GLY A 160 7.57 -12.28 19.90
N LEU A 161 6.61 -11.41 19.57
CA LEU A 161 5.65 -11.66 18.50
C LEU A 161 6.38 -11.77 17.15
N LYS A 162 5.96 -12.72 16.34
CA LYS A 162 6.50 -12.93 15.00
C LYS A 162 5.41 -12.93 13.95
N THR A 163 5.76 -12.49 12.76
CA THR A 163 4.89 -12.59 11.60
C THR A 163 4.79 -14.03 11.11
N ILE A 164 3.85 -14.30 10.20
CA ILE A 164 3.75 -15.59 9.51
C ILE A 164 5.00 -15.96 8.69
N PHE A 165 5.90 -14.99 8.46
CA PHE A 165 7.20 -15.21 7.80
C PHE A 165 8.36 -15.32 8.80
N GLY A 166 8.07 -15.28 10.11
CA GLY A 166 9.06 -15.43 11.18
C GLY A 166 9.82 -14.16 11.54
N ASN A 167 9.46 -13.00 10.96
CA ASN A 167 10.06 -11.72 11.29
C ASN A 167 9.51 -11.21 12.62
N GLU A 168 10.35 -10.60 13.46
CA GLU A 168 9.91 -10.09 14.76
C GLU A 168 9.12 -8.78 14.61
N VAL A 169 7.95 -8.73 15.26
CA VAL A 169 7.17 -7.50 15.44
C VAL A 169 7.80 -6.74 16.59
N LYS A 170 8.34 -5.56 16.29
CA LYS A 170 8.99 -4.71 17.26
C LYS A 170 7.98 -3.75 17.87
N ASN A 171 8.07 -3.60 19.17
CA ASN A 171 7.54 -2.42 19.83
C ASN A 171 8.75 -1.52 20.14
N ASP A 172 8.66 -0.24 19.80
CA ASP A 172 9.72 0.69 20.19
C ASP A 172 9.62 0.88 21.71
N ALA A 173 10.48 0.20 22.46
CA ALA A 173 10.47 0.26 23.92
C ALA A 173 10.69 1.69 24.45
N GLU A 174 11.28 2.58 23.63
CA GLU A 174 11.48 3.99 23.96
C GLU A 174 10.28 4.88 23.58
N LYS A 175 9.33 4.33 22.79
CA LYS A 175 8.08 4.97 22.39
C LYS A 175 6.89 4.02 22.59
N PRO A 176 6.44 3.83 23.84
CA PRO A 176 5.17 3.14 24.06
C PRO A 176 4.06 3.87 23.30
N PHE A 177 3.30 3.13 22.50
CA PHE A 177 2.18 3.71 21.77
C PHE A 177 0.98 3.89 22.71
N THR A 178 0.23 4.97 22.48
CA THR A 178 -0.89 5.36 23.33
C THR A 178 -2.09 4.45 23.10
N VAL A 179 -2.67 3.95 24.19
CA VAL A 179 -3.84 3.07 24.15
C VAL A 179 -5.12 3.89 24.19
N THR A 180 -6.09 3.57 23.33
CA THR A 180 -7.44 4.12 23.45
C THR A 180 -8.25 3.28 24.43
N VAL A 181 -8.94 3.93 25.36
CA VAL A 181 -9.81 3.23 26.31
C VAL A 181 -11.25 3.56 25.96
N THR A 182 -11.87 2.73 25.11
CA THR A 182 -13.29 2.88 24.76
C THR A 182 -14.19 2.37 25.88
N ALA A 183 -13.81 1.27 26.53
CA ALA A 183 -14.44 0.79 27.75
C ALA A 183 -13.38 0.29 28.73
N PRO A 184 -13.27 0.87 29.94
CA PRO A 184 -12.28 0.44 30.90
C PRO A 184 -12.60 -0.97 31.43
N PRO A 185 -11.58 -1.81 31.73
CA PRO A 185 -11.78 -3.10 32.37
C PRO A 185 -12.59 -2.98 33.67
N ALA A 186 -13.47 -3.95 33.93
CA ALA A 186 -14.33 -4.00 35.10
C ALA A 186 -13.48 -3.98 36.39
N GLY A 187 -13.58 -2.88 37.16
CA GLY A 187 -12.80 -2.66 38.38
C GLY A 187 -11.74 -1.54 38.28
N SER A 188 -11.52 -0.98 37.10
CA SER A 188 -10.61 0.16 36.94
C SER A 188 -11.16 1.39 37.68
N THR A 189 -10.32 1.99 38.53
CA THR A 189 -10.72 3.16 39.34
C THR A 189 -10.28 4.44 38.65
N SER A 190 -11.24 5.28 38.26
CA SER A 190 -10.95 6.66 37.87
C SER A 190 -10.89 7.50 39.14
N SER A 191 -9.69 7.82 39.61
CA SER A 191 -9.52 8.81 40.68
C SER A 191 -9.64 10.21 40.11
N ALA A 192 -10.85 10.59 39.69
CA ALA A 192 -11.17 11.98 39.43
C ALA A 192 -11.33 12.71 40.77
N ALA A 193 -10.21 13.10 41.38
CA ALA A 193 -10.23 14.01 42.51
C ALA A 193 -10.78 15.37 42.02
N ALA A 194 -12.00 15.70 42.45
CA ALA A 194 -12.62 16.99 42.20
C ALA A 194 -11.83 18.10 42.91
N SER A 195 -10.84 18.69 42.25
CA SER A 195 -10.18 19.91 42.71
C SER A 195 -10.94 21.12 42.19
N SER A 196 -11.79 21.70 43.04
CA SER A 196 -12.41 23.01 42.85
C SER A 196 -11.38 24.12 43.06
N GLY A 197 -10.49 24.32 42.08
CA GLY A 197 -9.51 25.40 42.03
C GLY A 197 -9.83 26.37 40.91
N SER A 198 -10.37 27.55 41.26
CA SER A 198 -10.55 28.69 40.36
C SER A 198 -9.22 29.02 39.67
N SER A 199 -9.18 28.86 38.34
CA SER A 199 -7.98 29.05 37.53
C SER A 199 -8.20 30.14 36.49
N ALA A 200 -7.30 31.12 36.48
CA ALA A 200 -7.14 32.07 35.38
C ALA A 200 -6.85 31.32 34.06
N PRO A 201 -7.24 31.88 32.89
CA PRO A 201 -7.13 31.17 31.62
C PRO A 201 -5.65 30.92 31.27
N PRO A 202 -5.23 29.66 31.05
CA PRO A 202 -3.91 29.39 30.51
C PRO A 202 -3.90 29.78 29.02
N SER A 203 -3.09 30.78 28.69
CA SER A 203 -2.69 31.06 27.31
C SER A 203 -1.52 30.14 26.95
N SER A 204 -1.83 28.87 26.70
CA SER A 204 -0.90 27.94 26.07
C SER A 204 -1.50 27.52 24.74
N SER A 205 -0.81 27.85 23.65
CA SER A 205 -1.14 27.38 22.31
C SER A 205 -1.03 25.86 22.28
N GLU A 206 -2.16 25.15 22.44
CA GLU A 206 -2.21 23.71 22.24
C GLU A 206 -1.81 23.40 20.80
N SER A 207 -0.75 22.61 20.66
CA SER A 207 -0.35 22.04 19.38
C SER A 207 -1.40 21.01 18.97
N VAL A 208 -2.05 21.24 17.84
CA VAL A 208 -3.02 20.30 17.28
C VAL A 208 -2.25 19.13 16.66
N PRO A 209 -2.51 17.87 17.06
CA PRO A 209 -1.81 16.73 16.54
C PRO A 209 -2.03 16.56 15.03
N PRO A 210 -1.07 15.97 14.30
CA PRO A 210 -1.20 15.74 12.87
C PRO A 210 -2.28 14.70 12.59
N VAL A 211 -2.94 14.86 11.45
CA VAL A 211 -3.86 13.86 10.90
C VAL A 211 -3.06 12.93 9.99
N LEU A 212 -3.27 11.62 10.12
CA LEU A 212 -2.67 10.66 9.19
C LEU A 212 -3.69 10.20 8.16
N LEU A 213 -3.28 10.14 6.90
CA LEU A 213 -4.06 9.54 5.82
C LEU A 213 -3.42 8.26 5.31
N TYR A 214 -4.25 7.24 5.14
CA TYR A 214 -3.85 5.99 4.50
C TYR A 214 -4.85 5.61 3.41
N PRO A 215 -4.38 5.32 2.18
CA PRO A 215 -5.25 4.75 1.15
C PRO A 215 -5.70 3.36 1.59
N ASN A 216 -6.99 3.08 1.46
CA ASN A 216 -7.63 1.83 1.89
C ASN A 216 -8.07 0.95 0.71
N GLY A 217 -8.24 1.53 -0.50
CA GLY A 217 -8.58 0.77 -1.71
C GLY A 217 -9.36 1.60 -2.73
N ILE A 218 -9.69 0.98 -3.86
CA ILE A 218 -10.59 1.51 -4.89
C ILE A 218 -11.65 0.44 -5.19
N GLU A 219 -12.93 0.77 -5.05
CA GLU A 219 -14.05 -0.13 -5.34
C GLU A 219 -15.16 0.63 -6.06
N GLU A 220 -15.76 0.04 -7.10
CA GLU A 220 -16.93 0.60 -7.82
C GLU A 220 -16.79 2.06 -8.30
N GLY A 221 -15.58 2.50 -8.63
CA GLY A 221 -15.33 3.89 -9.03
C GLY A 221 -15.24 4.86 -7.85
N HIS A 222 -14.89 4.36 -6.67
CA HIS A 222 -14.70 5.12 -5.44
C HIS A 222 -13.36 4.78 -4.81
N ALA A 223 -12.58 5.78 -4.40
CA ALA A 223 -11.34 5.59 -3.65
C ALA A 223 -11.57 5.89 -2.16
N TYR A 224 -11.12 4.97 -1.30
CA TYR A 224 -11.34 5.03 0.14
C TYR A 224 -10.05 5.40 0.87
N TYR A 225 -10.16 6.33 1.82
CA TYR A 225 -9.05 6.74 2.68
C TYR A 225 -9.46 6.68 4.14
N ASN A 226 -8.59 6.12 4.97
CA ASN A 226 -8.72 6.13 6.41
C ASN A 226 -8.01 7.37 6.96
N VAL A 227 -8.73 8.11 7.80
CA VAL A 227 -8.22 9.32 8.44
C VAL A 227 -8.16 9.12 9.95
N PHE A 228 -6.96 9.25 10.52
CA PHE A 228 -6.73 9.09 11.96
C PHE A 228 -6.46 10.44 12.64
N GLY A 229 -7.16 10.71 13.74
CA GLY A 229 -6.95 11.86 14.63
C GLY A 229 -7.01 11.42 16.09
N THR A 230 -6.67 12.29 17.04
CA THR A 230 -6.70 11.98 18.49
C THR A 230 -7.63 12.91 19.28
N SER A 231 -8.42 13.73 18.60
CA SER A 231 -9.29 14.74 19.23
C SER A 231 -10.54 14.98 18.39
N ALA A 232 -11.64 15.37 19.04
CA ALA A 232 -12.86 15.79 18.35
C ALA A 232 -12.63 17.02 17.47
N GLY A 233 -13.27 17.04 16.31
CA GLY A 233 -13.18 18.17 15.39
C GLY A 233 -13.63 17.83 13.98
N THR A 234 -13.32 18.71 13.02
CA THR A 234 -13.74 18.54 11.63
C THR A 234 -12.52 18.35 10.73
N VAL A 235 -12.48 17.23 9.99
CA VAL A 235 -11.54 17.04 8.89
C VAL A 235 -12.13 17.67 7.64
N TYR A 236 -11.40 18.59 7.03
CA TYR A 236 -11.66 19.07 5.68
C TYR A 236 -10.75 18.32 4.72
N TYR A 237 -11.28 17.90 3.58
CA TYR A 237 -10.52 17.20 2.56
C TYR A 237 -10.84 17.71 1.17
N ALA A 238 -9.84 17.70 0.30
CA ALA A 238 -9.97 18.14 -1.08
C ALA A 238 -8.98 17.40 -2.00
N LEU A 239 -9.46 16.97 -3.16
CA LEU A 239 -8.69 16.26 -4.18
C LEU A 239 -8.23 17.25 -5.25
N PHE A 240 -6.93 17.23 -5.57
CA PHE A 240 -6.34 18.03 -6.62
C PHE A 240 -5.61 17.14 -7.62
N LYS A 241 -5.64 17.51 -8.90
CA LYS A 241 -4.68 16.98 -9.88
C LYS A 241 -3.30 17.53 -9.51
N ASP A 242 -2.29 16.68 -9.46
CA ASP A 242 -0.97 17.13 -9.05
C ASP A 242 -0.37 18.07 -10.09
N ASN A 243 0.03 19.23 -9.61
CA ASN A 243 0.67 20.31 -10.37
C ASN A 243 2.00 20.75 -9.75
N GLY A 244 2.53 19.99 -8.79
CA GLY A 244 3.78 20.26 -8.10
C GLY A 244 3.70 21.33 -7.00
N SER A 245 2.52 21.79 -6.61
CA SER A 245 2.33 22.75 -5.50
C SER A 245 1.23 22.33 -4.55
N ALA A 246 1.54 22.28 -3.25
CA ALA A 246 0.55 21.98 -2.22
C ALA A 246 -0.47 23.13 -2.06
N PRO A 247 -1.78 22.84 -1.92
CA PRO A 247 -2.79 23.85 -1.69
C PRO A 247 -2.66 24.45 -0.28
N SER A 248 -3.12 25.69 -0.11
CA SER A 248 -3.23 26.29 1.22
C SER A 248 -4.33 25.63 2.06
N LYS A 249 -4.26 25.76 3.40
CA LYS A 249 -5.33 25.30 4.33
C LYS A 249 -6.70 25.88 3.95
N ASN A 250 -6.73 27.13 3.46
CA ASN A 250 -7.98 27.77 3.02
C ASN A 250 -8.50 27.19 1.69
N GLN A 251 -7.62 26.85 0.74
CA GLN A 251 -8.01 26.15 -0.49
C GLN A 251 -8.58 24.76 -0.19
N ILE A 252 -7.98 24.00 0.73
CA ILE A 252 -8.52 22.70 1.15
C ILE A 252 -9.90 22.87 1.78
N LYS A 253 -10.05 23.82 2.71
CA LYS A 253 -11.33 24.11 3.40
C LYS A 253 -12.44 24.54 2.44
N THR A 254 -12.12 25.41 1.49
CA THR A 254 -13.10 25.99 0.55
C THR A 254 -13.30 25.11 -0.69
N GLY A 255 -12.35 24.20 -0.97
CA GLY A 255 -12.21 23.47 -2.23
C GLY A 255 -11.97 24.38 -3.43
N SER A 256 -11.26 25.49 -3.25
CA SER A 256 -10.91 26.37 -4.36
C SER A 256 -9.86 25.70 -5.24
N GLY A 257 -10.24 25.37 -6.48
CA GLY A 257 -9.39 24.67 -7.44
C GLY A 257 -9.32 23.15 -7.26
N SER A 258 -10.09 22.58 -6.33
CA SER A 258 -10.17 21.13 -6.15
C SER A 258 -11.20 20.51 -7.09
N LEU A 259 -10.96 19.27 -7.50
CA LEU A 259 -11.92 18.47 -8.28
C LEU A 259 -13.02 17.89 -7.39
N PHE A 260 -12.67 17.57 -6.15
CA PHE A 260 -13.59 17.03 -5.15
C PHE A 260 -13.28 17.64 -3.78
N LYS A 261 -14.31 17.86 -2.96
CA LYS A 261 -14.14 18.37 -1.60
C LYS A 261 -15.22 17.83 -0.67
N GLY A 262 -14.89 17.80 0.61
CA GLY A 262 -15.87 17.52 1.65
C GLY A 262 -15.32 17.82 3.03
N ASN A 263 -16.13 17.50 4.03
CA ASN A 263 -15.71 17.52 5.41
C ASN A 263 -16.40 16.40 6.19
N LYS A 264 -15.74 15.95 7.25
CA LYS A 264 -16.25 14.92 8.14
C LYS A 264 -16.01 15.35 9.58
N MET A 265 -17.07 15.31 10.39
CA MET A 265 -16.95 15.49 11.83
C MET A 265 -16.37 14.21 12.45
N LEU A 266 -15.42 14.38 13.35
CA LEU A 266 -14.76 13.35 14.14
C LEU A 266 -15.24 13.46 15.59
N THR A 267 -15.75 12.35 16.14
CA THR A 267 -16.22 12.24 17.54
C THR A 267 -15.19 11.54 18.42
N PRO A 268 -14.91 12.03 19.64
CA PRO A 268 -13.77 11.62 20.47
C PRO A 268 -13.71 10.15 20.93
N ASP A 269 -14.74 9.36 20.64
CA ASP A 269 -15.10 8.20 21.48
C ASP A 269 -14.59 6.86 20.92
N GLU A 270 -14.09 6.82 19.67
CA GLU A 270 -13.61 5.61 19.01
C GLU A 270 -12.39 5.94 18.13
N GLN A 271 -11.48 4.97 17.92
CA GLN A 271 -10.42 5.10 16.92
C GLN A 271 -11.02 5.62 15.62
N PHE A 272 -10.63 6.83 15.26
CA PHE A 272 -11.23 7.53 14.15
C PHE A 272 -10.81 6.82 12.87
N VAL A 273 -11.74 6.08 12.29
CA VAL A 273 -11.66 5.60 10.91
C VAL A 273 -12.82 6.26 10.18
N ALA A 274 -12.56 7.47 9.67
CA ALA A 274 -13.46 8.07 8.70
C ALA A 274 -13.05 7.59 7.31
N SER A 275 -13.94 6.88 6.63
CA SER A 275 -13.82 6.62 5.20
C SER A 275 -14.17 7.88 4.42
N ILE A 276 -13.19 8.46 3.75
CA ILE A 276 -13.44 9.46 2.71
C ILE A 276 -13.74 8.71 1.44
N ASP A 277 -14.95 8.89 0.94
CA ASP A 277 -15.37 8.42 -0.37
C ASP A 277 -15.05 9.48 -1.44
N VAL A 278 -14.22 9.11 -2.42
CA VAL A 278 -13.83 9.96 -3.55
C VAL A 278 -14.34 9.32 -4.85
N PRO A 279 -15.34 9.90 -5.53
CA PRO A 279 -15.80 9.41 -6.83
C PRO A 279 -14.69 9.58 -7.87
N THR A 280 -14.34 8.49 -8.55
CA THR A 280 -13.28 8.43 -9.57
C THR A 280 -13.82 8.40 -10.99
N ALA A 281 -15.13 8.18 -11.18
CA ALA A 281 -15.76 8.07 -12.50
C ALA A 281 -15.58 9.34 -13.37
N ASP A 282 -15.48 10.51 -12.73
CA ASP A 282 -15.32 11.80 -13.41
C ASP A 282 -13.85 12.26 -13.49
N LEU A 283 -12.91 11.42 -13.07
CA LEU A 283 -11.49 11.76 -13.08
C LEU A 283 -10.83 11.27 -14.37
N GLU A 284 -10.11 12.17 -15.04
CA GLU A 284 -9.22 11.78 -16.13
C GLU A 284 -8.07 10.88 -15.64
N PRO A 285 -7.42 10.12 -16.54
CA PRO A 285 -6.16 9.47 -16.22
C PRO A 285 -5.12 10.49 -15.74
N GLY A 286 -4.44 10.18 -14.64
CA GLY A 286 -3.45 11.05 -14.04
C GLY A 286 -3.11 10.77 -12.58
N PHE A 287 -2.23 11.62 -12.04
CA PHE A 287 -1.81 11.60 -10.65
C PHE A 287 -2.58 12.67 -9.86
N TYR A 288 -3.18 12.25 -8.76
CA TYR A 288 -4.01 13.08 -7.89
C TYR A 288 -3.52 12.98 -6.44
N LEU A 289 -3.70 14.07 -5.70
CA LEU A 289 -3.38 14.14 -4.28
C LEU A 289 -4.63 14.54 -3.50
N LEU A 290 -5.04 13.68 -2.57
CA LEU A 290 -6.04 13.99 -1.57
C LEU A 290 -5.36 14.69 -0.40
N TYR A 291 -5.68 15.96 -0.17
CA TYR A 291 -5.17 16.72 0.95
C TYR A 291 -6.21 16.81 2.05
N THR A 292 -5.76 16.82 3.30
CA THR A 292 -6.62 17.06 4.45
C THR A 292 -6.03 18.07 5.42
N VAL A 293 -6.94 18.71 6.15
CA VAL A 293 -6.61 19.53 7.31
C VAL A 293 -7.67 19.32 8.37
N PHE A 294 -7.26 19.07 9.61
CA PHE A 294 -8.16 18.97 10.74
C PHE A 294 -8.29 20.30 11.45
N ARG A 295 -9.51 20.59 11.89
CA ARG A 295 -9.83 21.71 12.75
C ARG A 295 -10.38 21.17 14.06
N SER A 296 -9.67 21.42 15.15
CA SER A 296 -10.14 21.07 16.49
C SER A 296 -11.38 21.89 16.86
N GLU A 297 -12.10 21.47 17.90
CA GLU A 297 -13.24 22.24 18.42
C GLU A 297 -12.85 23.65 18.89
N ASN A 298 -11.61 23.81 19.37
CA ASN A 298 -11.02 25.10 19.75
C ASN A 298 -10.70 26.00 18.54
N GLY A 299 -10.94 25.52 17.32
CA GLY A 299 -10.78 26.25 16.06
C GLY A 299 -9.36 26.26 15.49
N ALA A 300 -8.40 25.62 16.16
CA ALA A 300 -7.02 25.49 15.70
C ALA A 300 -6.92 24.45 14.57
N TYR A 301 -6.00 24.67 13.64
CA TYR A 301 -5.81 23.81 12.47
C TYR A 301 -4.53 22.97 12.57
N SER A 302 -4.62 21.69 12.23
CA SER A 302 -3.45 20.83 12.03
C SER A 302 -2.61 21.30 10.85
N ASP A 303 -1.44 20.68 10.68
CA ASP A 303 -0.74 20.71 9.40
C ASP A 303 -1.48 19.92 8.33
N ILE A 304 -1.08 20.15 7.07
CA ILE A 304 -1.66 19.51 5.90
C ILE A 304 -1.09 18.10 5.78
N SER A 305 -1.95 17.11 5.63
CA SER A 305 -1.58 15.75 5.24
C SER A 305 -2.03 15.47 3.82
N SER A 306 -1.36 14.55 3.12
CA SER A 306 -1.76 14.12 1.78
C SER A 306 -1.64 12.62 1.57
N ALA A 307 -2.43 12.09 0.64
CA ALA A 307 -2.33 10.74 0.11
C ALA A 307 -2.49 10.75 -1.41
N SER A 308 -1.77 9.87 -2.10
CA SER A 308 -1.76 9.80 -3.57
C SER A 308 -2.82 8.85 -4.11
N LEU A 309 -3.43 9.25 -5.22
CA LEU A 309 -4.33 8.46 -6.06
C LEU A 309 -3.80 8.48 -7.49
N VAL A 310 -3.72 7.32 -8.14
CA VAL A 310 -3.35 7.23 -9.55
C VAL A 310 -4.53 6.65 -10.31
N ILE A 311 -5.09 7.44 -11.22
CA ILE A 311 -6.09 6.96 -12.18
C ILE A 311 -5.33 6.57 -13.44
N GLN A 312 -5.37 5.30 -13.78
CA GLN A 312 -4.80 4.82 -15.05
C GLN A 312 -5.88 4.93 -16.12
N ASP A 313 -5.46 5.21 -17.34
CA ASP A 313 -6.34 5.04 -18.49
C ASP A 313 -6.73 3.56 -18.52
N GLU A 314 -8.02 3.26 -18.46
CA GLU A 314 -8.52 1.93 -18.79
C GLU A 314 -8.35 1.77 -20.30
N GLY A 315 -7.10 1.62 -20.72
CA GLY A 315 -6.74 1.30 -22.07
C GLY A 315 -7.41 -0.02 -22.40
N GLU A 316 -8.48 0.07 -23.20
CA GLU A 316 -9.00 -0.99 -24.02
C GLU A 316 -7.80 -1.78 -24.56
N ILE A 317 -7.67 -3.03 -24.11
CA ILE A 317 -6.72 -3.95 -24.72
C ILE A 317 -7.29 -4.19 -26.11
N ILE A 318 -6.89 -3.37 -27.09
CA ILE A 318 -7.10 -3.69 -28.50
C ILE A 318 -6.28 -4.97 -28.70
N PRO A 319 -6.91 -6.14 -28.89
CA PRO A 319 -6.15 -7.32 -29.26
C PRO A 319 -5.38 -6.94 -30.54
N PRO A 320 -4.10 -7.32 -30.69
CA PRO A 320 -3.45 -7.13 -31.97
C PRO A 320 -4.37 -7.74 -33.02
N ASP A 321 -4.69 -6.97 -34.07
CA ASP A 321 -5.43 -7.47 -35.21
C ASP A 321 -4.86 -8.85 -35.56
N PRO A 322 -5.72 -9.88 -35.73
CA PRO A 322 -5.22 -11.18 -36.15
C PRO A 322 -4.38 -10.92 -37.40
N ILE A 323 -3.09 -11.25 -37.30
CA ILE A 323 -2.21 -11.26 -38.46
C ILE A 323 -2.93 -12.13 -39.47
N ASP A 324 -3.35 -11.51 -40.58
CA ASP A 324 -3.96 -12.18 -41.72
C ASP A 324 -2.87 -13.05 -42.35
N GLU A 325 -2.67 -14.21 -41.75
CA GLU A 325 -1.85 -15.27 -42.30
C GLU A 325 -2.61 -15.87 -43.49
N GLY A 326 -2.22 -15.43 -44.68
CA GLY A 326 -2.21 -16.32 -45.83
C GLY A 326 -3.36 -16.14 -46.80
N GLY A 327 -3.25 -15.07 -47.61
CA GLY A 327 -3.64 -15.16 -49.01
C GLY A 327 -2.88 -16.29 -49.70
N ALA A 328 -3.49 -17.48 -49.73
CA ALA A 328 -3.10 -18.56 -50.61
C ALA A 328 -3.37 -18.13 -52.05
N GLY A 329 -2.35 -17.59 -52.70
CA GLY A 329 -2.34 -17.35 -54.13
C GLY A 329 -2.49 -18.68 -54.87
N ASN A 330 -3.56 -18.83 -55.64
CA ASN A 330 -3.67 -19.84 -56.67
C ASN A 330 -4.33 -19.26 -57.93
N GLY A 331 -3.50 -19.07 -58.96
CA GLY A 331 -3.80 -19.45 -60.34
C GLY A 331 -4.71 -18.56 -61.19
N GLY A 332 -4.13 -18.03 -62.28
CA GLY A 332 -4.83 -17.86 -63.55
C GLY A 332 -4.58 -16.52 -64.24
N GLY A 333 -3.74 -16.52 -65.28
CA GLY A 333 -3.65 -15.42 -66.27
C GLY A 333 -4.96 -15.23 -67.06
N PRO A 334 -5.03 -14.25 -67.98
CA PRO A 334 -4.19 -14.29 -69.19
C PRO A 334 -3.66 -12.93 -69.70
N GLU A 335 -2.65 -13.05 -70.56
CA GLU A 335 -2.35 -12.34 -71.83
C GLU A 335 -2.52 -10.81 -72.01
N GLU A 336 -1.64 -10.31 -72.90
CA GLU A 336 -1.61 -9.01 -73.59
C GLU A 336 -1.06 -7.83 -72.73
N ASP A 337 -0.21 -6.93 -73.20
CA ASP A 337 0.19 -6.53 -74.54
C ASP A 337 1.49 -5.68 -74.44
N GLY A 338 2.23 -5.65 -75.56
CA GLY A 338 3.02 -4.54 -76.10
C GLY A 338 3.79 -3.57 -75.20
N GLY A 339 5.10 -3.47 -75.43
CA GLY A 339 5.88 -2.33 -74.97
C GLY A 339 7.38 -2.42 -75.24
N SER A 340 7.76 -2.38 -76.51
CA SER A 340 9.12 -2.11 -76.97
C SER A 340 9.64 -0.77 -76.42
N ASN A 341 10.85 -0.75 -75.87
CA ASN A 341 11.83 0.27 -76.24
C ASN A 341 13.26 -0.22 -76.00
N GLU A 342 14.00 -0.17 -77.10
CA GLU A 342 15.45 -0.30 -77.23
C GLU A 342 16.19 0.90 -76.63
N GLU A 343 17.53 0.75 -76.60
CA GLU A 343 18.56 1.80 -76.51
C GLU A 343 18.86 2.33 -75.10
N ASP A 344 20.10 2.54 -74.67
CA ASP A 344 21.43 2.39 -75.28
C ASP A 344 22.49 2.67 -74.19
N SER A 345 23.67 2.10 -74.40
CA SER A 345 25.04 2.48 -73.97
C SER A 345 25.35 3.08 -72.59
N GLY A 346 26.41 2.54 -71.97
CA GLY A 346 27.14 3.27 -70.94
C GLY A 346 28.19 2.45 -70.20
N ALA A 347 29.34 2.22 -70.83
CA ALA A 347 30.52 1.57 -70.26
C ALA A 347 31.33 2.49 -69.33
N GLY A 348 32.10 1.88 -68.42
CA GLY A 348 33.20 2.48 -67.64
C GLY A 348 33.14 1.97 -66.20
N GLY A 349 34.10 1.23 -65.64
CA GLY A 349 35.55 1.24 -65.83
C GLY A 349 36.20 1.81 -64.56
N GLU A 350 37.36 1.27 -64.16
CA GLU A 350 38.20 1.62 -62.98
C GLU A 350 37.82 0.83 -61.70
N ASP A 351 38.51 -0.23 -61.27
CA ASP A 351 39.95 -0.52 -61.12
C ASP A 351 40.74 0.56 -60.36
N THR A 352 41.10 0.28 -59.11
CA THR A 352 42.42 0.58 -58.54
C THR A 352 42.71 -0.34 -57.36
N GLY A 353 43.88 -0.97 -57.43
CA GLY A 353 44.41 -1.98 -56.52
C GLY A 353 44.73 -1.50 -55.09
N LEU A 354 44.83 -2.44 -54.14
CA LEU A 354 46.06 -3.13 -53.71
C LEU A 354 47.01 -2.28 -52.84
N THR A 355 46.90 -2.51 -51.51
CA THR A 355 47.98 -2.89 -50.55
C THR A 355 49.18 -1.96 -50.31
N PRO A 356 49.98 -2.14 -49.23
CA PRO A 356 49.96 -3.18 -48.20
C PRO A 356 49.62 -2.73 -46.77
#